data_AF-A0A8H9INZ4-F1
#
_entry.id   AF-A0A8H9INZ4-F1
#
_cell.length_a   1.000
_cell.length_b   1.000
_cell.length_c   1.000
_cell.angle_alpha   90.00
_cell.angle_beta   90.00
_cell.angle_gamma   90.00
#
_symmetry.space_group_name_H-M   'P 1'
#
loop_
_entity.id
_entity.type
_entity.pdbx_description
1 polymer ?
#
loop_
_entity_poly.entity_id
_entity_poly.type
_entity_poly.pdbx_seq_one_letter_code
_entity_poly.pdbx_strand_id
1 'polypeptide(L)'
;MDVLIAGAGPAGSTAARALAEAGLDVVVLERRDPLPEYHVALEPGPVPGGTAGVVLSFGDAPPRRFDDARVQVLPYRDAVLSVREAAVAAGARLVEAEPARVRRGDAEIEDVVRRFGEPVVLLDATGATGAGPGRGWATTGTWRGCALADEVLTHLTQPGANLSTVPLVVRAVPVPGGRATITVTTMSASPLPHQEVAAVVRGADPRLAGALPVGALVDHPVNAGFTPDGATPDGVLTLGEAAGLVNPFTGDGIANAVRSGELAAQAVLASPGDAERIAHAYRRGLRSAFVGYFQSARHAVRHYHLAWRILASSSTSEHPFHRQSHRAVLLGGAMAHDSLRQRRHPDEVTVYLAPFTLACNEVMVRRIGDEWPLLAMHTLGGREPVRHALRPSTLFAGALLSAGGHPDVRHAPVAAAIELALLGALAHSVPASEAEPLARGVDWRYASAVIAADYLLATATEVLTTTRPELAAAFSAWLASLVALRAEERVVPLWESFFEFPARTGAHLAGAGDADVAAVRRLGRTCGRLFLLAEDLALLHGRRSRLDTTLGGALAAGLSGLPDLAGTADEEEIRYRRPALSAVCEESLAAELSAADRAVAGLADARCRRVLNHFARSLAEPVAAYRPEEVAG
;
A
#
# COMPACT_ATOMS: atom_id res chain seq x y z
N MET A 1 -29.84 -15.02 -17.73
CA MET A 1 -28.96 -14.93 -16.55
C MET A 1 -28.61 -13.48 -16.29
N ASP A 2 -28.17 -13.13 -15.08
CA ASP A 2 -27.77 -11.75 -14.78
C ASP A 2 -26.31 -11.51 -15.15
N VAL A 3 -25.42 -12.41 -14.73
CA VAL A 3 -23.97 -12.25 -14.92
C VAL A 3 -23.34 -13.54 -15.41
N LEU A 4 -22.52 -13.41 -16.48
CA LEU A 4 -21.63 -14.46 -16.95
C LEU A 4 -20.18 -14.07 -16.65
N ILE A 5 -19.43 -15.00 -16.05
CA ILE A 5 -18.04 -14.82 -15.67
C ILE A 5 -17.21 -15.92 -16.34
N ALA A 6 -16.17 -15.56 -17.10
CA ALA A 6 -15.19 -16.54 -17.57
C ALA A 6 -13.94 -16.54 -16.70
N GLY A 7 -13.56 -17.73 -16.23
CA GLY A 7 -12.48 -17.96 -15.28
C GLY A 7 -12.99 -18.00 -13.84
N ALA A 8 -12.76 -19.11 -13.14
CA ALA A 8 -13.02 -19.29 -11.72
C ALA A 8 -11.71 -19.24 -10.89
N GLY A 9 -10.77 -18.41 -11.32
CA GLY A 9 -9.62 -17.99 -10.51
C GLY A 9 -10.02 -17.02 -9.38
N PRO A 10 -9.06 -16.44 -8.65
CA PRO A 10 -9.34 -15.56 -7.51
C PRO A 10 -10.28 -14.38 -7.84
N ALA A 11 -10.08 -13.71 -8.98
CA ALA A 11 -10.93 -12.58 -9.40
C ALA A 11 -12.37 -13.00 -9.69
N GLY A 12 -12.54 -13.99 -10.58
CA GLY A 12 -13.85 -14.45 -11.03
C GLY A 12 -14.66 -15.06 -9.90
N SER A 13 -14.05 -15.91 -9.07
CA SER A 13 -14.71 -16.52 -7.92
C SER A 13 -15.10 -15.49 -6.86
N THR A 14 -14.28 -14.46 -6.63
CA THR A 14 -14.63 -13.36 -5.71
C THR A 14 -15.83 -12.57 -6.20
N ALA A 15 -15.85 -12.19 -7.48
CA ALA A 15 -16.98 -11.50 -8.09
C ALA A 15 -18.25 -12.37 -8.03
N ALA A 16 -18.12 -13.66 -8.40
CA ALA A 16 -19.20 -14.62 -8.39
C ALA A 16 -19.86 -14.75 -7.01
N ARG A 17 -19.04 -14.89 -5.96
CA ARG A 17 -19.52 -14.96 -4.59
C ARG A 17 -20.32 -13.72 -4.20
N ALA A 18 -19.74 -12.53 -4.37
CA ALA A 18 -20.38 -11.28 -3.95
C ALA A 18 -21.70 -11.01 -4.70
N LEU A 19 -21.76 -11.35 -5.99
CA LEU A 19 -22.96 -11.20 -6.81
C LEU A 19 -24.04 -12.23 -6.44
N ALA A 20 -23.65 -13.48 -6.21
CA ALA A 20 -24.57 -14.54 -5.80
C ALA A 20 -25.12 -14.32 -4.37
N GLU A 21 -24.30 -13.86 -3.43
CA GLU A 21 -24.73 -13.45 -2.07
C GLU A 21 -25.79 -12.33 -2.11
N ALA A 22 -25.75 -11.48 -3.14
CA ALA A 22 -26.74 -10.43 -3.37
C ALA A 22 -27.99 -10.91 -4.14
N GLY A 23 -28.07 -12.20 -4.46
CA GLY A 23 -29.22 -12.84 -5.10
C GLY A 23 -29.26 -12.78 -6.63
N LEU A 24 -28.16 -12.43 -7.29
CA LEU A 24 -28.08 -12.42 -8.76
C LEU A 24 -27.87 -13.82 -9.34
N ASP A 25 -28.40 -14.04 -10.55
CA ASP A 25 -28.22 -15.26 -11.32
C ASP A 25 -26.85 -15.31 -12.01
N VAL A 26 -25.88 -15.94 -11.35
CA VAL A 26 -24.47 -15.97 -11.78
C VAL A 26 -24.07 -17.32 -12.38
N VAL A 27 -23.49 -17.28 -13.57
CA VAL A 27 -22.85 -18.43 -14.24
C VAL A 27 -21.35 -18.17 -14.36
N VAL A 28 -20.53 -19.15 -13.96
CA VAL A 28 -19.07 -19.10 -14.05
C VAL A 28 -18.57 -20.20 -14.98
N LEU A 29 -17.80 -19.85 -16.00
CA LEU A 29 -17.16 -20.79 -16.92
C LEU A 29 -15.73 -21.07 -16.46
N GLU A 30 -15.37 -22.35 -16.33
CA GLU A 30 -14.01 -22.76 -15.97
C GLU A 30 -13.71 -24.15 -16.53
N ARG A 31 -12.45 -24.39 -16.89
CA ARG A 31 -12.02 -25.71 -17.36
C ARG A 31 -11.88 -26.69 -16.20
N ARG A 32 -12.08 -27.99 -16.47
CA ARG A 32 -11.72 -29.03 -15.50
C ARG A 32 -10.22 -29.00 -15.19
N ASP A 33 -9.92 -29.02 -13.89
CA ASP A 33 -8.59 -29.05 -13.26
C ASP A 33 -7.64 -30.12 -13.85
N PRO A 34 -6.30 -29.94 -13.73
CA PRO A 34 -5.66 -29.56 -12.47
C PRO A 34 -5.14 -28.12 -12.36
N LEU A 35 -5.41 -27.49 -11.22
CA LEU A 35 -4.71 -26.30 -10.74
C LEU A 35 -3.22 -26.58 -10.48
N PRO A 36 -2.34 -25.57 -10.57
CA PRO A 36 -0.92 -25.72 -10.25
C PRO A 36 -0.66 -26.12 -8.79
N GLU A 37 0.28 -27.04 -8.58
CA GLU A 37 0.76 -27.45 -7.26
C GLU A 37 1.99 -26.64 -6.84
N TYR A 38 1.77 -25.41 -6.40
CA TYR A 38 2.81 -24.57 -5.81
C TYR A 38 2.29 -23.73 -4.63
N HIS A 39 3.20 -23.12 -3.87
CA HIS A 39 2.84 -22.27 -2.73
C HIS A 39 2.95 -20.79 -3.09
N VAL A 40 2.06 -19.99 -2.51
CA VAL A 40 2.03 -18.54 -2.66
C VAL A 40 2.16 -17.88 -1.29
N ALA A 41 2.61 -16.63 -1.33
CA ALA A 41 2.71 -15.77 -0.18
C ALA A 41 1.67 -14.65 -0.34
N LEU A 42 0.66 -14.63 0.54
CA LEU A 42 -0.45 -13.67 0.54
C LEU A 42 -0.47 -12.89 1.86
N GLU A 43 -1.00 -11.67 1.88
CA GLU A 43 -1.41 -11.05 3.15
C GLU A 43 -2.50 -11.90 3.85
N PRO A 44 -2.75 -11.75 5.17
CA PRO A 44 -3.56 -12.69 5.92
C PRO A 44 -4.99 -12.68 5.41
N GLY A 45 -5.57 -13.87 5.32
CA GLY A 45 -6.97 -14.04 5.00
C GLY A 45 -7.71 -15.08 5.83
N PRO A 46 -8.91 -15.52 5.39
CA PRO A 46 -9.78 -16.37 6.19
C PRO A 46 -9.24 -17.79 6.36
N VAL A 47 -8.17 -18.15 5.63
CA VAL A 47 -7.50 -19.45 5.73
C VAL A 47 -6.28 -19.31 6.63
N PRO A 48 -6.18 -20.06 7.73
CA PRO A 48 -4.98 -20.08 8.56
C PRO A 48 -3.76 -20.57 7.75
N GLY A 49 -2.67 -19.80 7.76
CA GLY A 49 -1.40 -20.15 7.12
C GLY A 49 -0.21 -19.89 8.03
N GLY A 50 0.95 -20.42 7.67
CA GLY A 50 2.20 -20.11 8.37
C GLY A 50 2.61 -18.66 8.12
N THR A 51 2.87 -17.89 9.17
CA THR A 51 3.41 -16.52 9.04
C THR A 51 4.87 -16.56 8.64
N ALA A 52 5.23 -15.77 7.65
CA ALA A 52 6.60 -15.64 7.15
C ALA A 52 7.08 -14.19 7.22
N GLY A 53 8.35 -14.00 7.59
CA GLY A 53 9.02 -12.71 7.42
C GLY A 53 9.21 -12.43 5.93
N VAL A 54 9.17 -11.15 5.51
CA VAL A 54 9.44 -10.79 4.11
C VAL A 54 10.84 -10.22 4.00
N VAL A 55 11.59 -10.69 3.01
CA VAL A 55 12.94 -10.22 2.70
C VAL A 55 13.00 -9.71 1.27
N LEU A 56 13.61 -8.53 1.09
CA LEU A 56 13.88 -7.91 -0.20
C LEU A 56 15.37 -7.77 -0.42
N SER A 57 15.87 -8.20 -1.56
CA SER A 57 17.26 -7.97 -1.97
C SER A 57 17.35 -7.38 -3.37
N PHE A 58 18.41 -6.59 -3.62
CA PHE A 58 18.66 -5.91 -4.88
C PHE A 58 20.07 -6.18 -5.38
N GLY A 59 20.21 -7.07 -6.37
CA GLY A 59 21.54 -7.54 -6.80
C GLY A 59 22.38 -7.98 -5.60
N ASP A 60 23.61 -7.47 -5.50
CA ASP A 60 24.55 -7.82 -4.42
C ASP A 60 24.36 -7.03 -3.12
N ALA A 61 23.36 -6.15 -3.04
CA ALA A 61 23.11 -5.36 -1.84
C ALA A 61 22.63 -6.25 -0.65
N PRO A 62 22.97 -5.89 0.60
CA PRO A 62 22.48 -6.62 1.77
C PRO A 62 20.95 -6.74 1.77
N PRO A 63 20.41 -7.94 2.07
CA PRO A 63 18.97 -8.16 2.10
C PRO A 63 18.32 -7.38 3.24
N ARG A 64 17.12 -6.87 2.96
CA ARG A 64 16.31 -6.08 3.87
C ARG A 64 15.12 -6.87 4.36
N ARG A 65 14.82 -6.78 5.66
CA ARG A 65 13.73 -7.53 6.30
C ARG A 65 12.55 -6.63 6.69
N PHE A 66 11.34 -7.17 6.51
CA PHE A 66 10.03 -6.61 6.83
C PHE A 66 9.25 -7.64 7.67
N ASP A 67 9.46 -7.58 8.99
CA ASP A 67 8.89 -8.53 9.96
C ASP A 67 7.39 -8.34 10.20
N ASP A 68 6.87 -7.16 9.93
CA ASP A 68 5.48 -6.77 10.16
C ASP A 68 4.61 -6.93 8.91
N ALA A 69 5.13 -7.51 7.82
CA ALA A 69 4.46 -7.59 6.52
C ALA A 69 3.18 -8.45 6.51
N ARG A 70 2.85 -9.12 7.63
CA ARG A 70 1.66 -9.96 7.82
C ARG A 70 1.47 -10.97 6.67
N VAL A 71 2.53 -11.60 6.17
CA VAL A 71 2.40 -12.54 5.04
C VAL A 71 2.18 -13.98 5.54
N GLN A 72 1.18 -14.64 4.98
CA GLN A 72 0.88 -16.06 5.13
C GLN A 72 1.35 -16.85 3.90
N VAL A 73 1.91 -18.04 4.15
CA VAL A 73 2.27 -19.00 3.11
C VAL A 73 1.27 -20.15 3.08
N LEU A 74 0.74 -20.45 1.89
CA LEU A 74 -0.25 -21.51 1.67
C LEU A 74 -0.18 -22.07 0.24
N PRO A 75 -0.72 -23.28 0.00
CA PRO A 75 -0.86 -23.81 -1.35
C PRO A 75 -1.80 -22.94 -2.20
N TYR A 76 -1.39 -22.63 -3.43
CA TYR A 76 -2.18 -21.82 -4.38
C TYR A 76 -3.54 -22.47 -4.67
N ARG A 77 -3.53 -23.79 -4.85
CA ARG A 77 -4.74 -24.59 -5.07
C ARG A 77 -5.77 -24.36 -3.96
N ASP A 78 -5.35 -24.43 -2.71
CA ASP A 78 -6.24 -24.27 -1.55
C ASP A 78 -6.82 -22.85 -1.48
N ALA A 79 -6.00 -21.83 -1.80
CA ALA A 79 -6.46 -20.45 -1.88
C ALA A 79 -7.55 -20.26 -2.96
N VAL A 80 -7.36 -20.82 -4.16
CA VAL A 80 -8.32 -20.72 -5.26
C VAL A 80 -9.60 -21.50 -4.96
N LEU A 81 -9.47 -22.74 -4.47
CA LEU A 81 -10.61 -23.61 -4.16
C LEU A 81 -11.46 -23.01 -3.05
N SER A 82 -10.86 -22.45 -2.00
CA SER A 82 -11.58 -21.79 -0.90
C SER A 82 -12.53 -20.70 -1.41
N VAL A 83 -12.05 -19.80 -2.29
CA VAL A 83 -12.89 -18.72 -2.84
C VAL A 83 -13.92 -19.27 -3.83
N ARG A 84 -13.57 -20.28 -4.63
CA ARG A 84 -14.47 -20.93 -5.59
C ARG A 84 -15.62 -21.66 -4.89
N GLU A 85 -15.33 -22.43 -3.85
CA GLU A 85 -16.32 -23.14 -3.04
C GLU A 85 -17.26 -22.15 -2.35
N ALA A 86 -16.73 -21.04 -1.83
CA ALA A 86 -17.55 -19.98 -1.25
C ALA A 86 -18.50 -19.35 -2.28
N ALA A 87 -18.08 -19.19 -3.55
CA ALA A 87 -18.94 -18.72 -4.61
C ALA A 87 -20.09 -19.70 -4.95
N VAL A 88 -19.77 -20.99 -5.02
CA VAL A 88 -20.79 -22.04 -5.24
C VAL A 88 -21.76 -22.13 -4.06
N ALA A 89 -21.26 -22.06 -2.83
CA ALA A 89 -22.08 -22.04 -1.62
C ALA A 89 -23.01 -20.81 -1.55
N ALA A 90 -22.58 -19.68 -2.11
CA ALA A 90 -23.41 -18.48 -2.26
C ALA A 90 -24.48 -18.60 -3.38
N GLY A 91 -24.41 -19.64 -4.22
CA GLY A 91 -25.40 -19.90 -5.27
C GLY A 91 -24.91 -19.71 -6.71
N ALA A 92 -23.62 -19.39 -6.94
CA ALA A 92 -23.07 -19.30 -8.28
C ALA A 92 -23.02 -20.68 -8.96
N ARG A 93 -23.39 -20.75 -10.25
CA ARG A 93 -23.34 -22.00 -11.03
C ARG A 93 -22.04 -22.11 -11.80
N LEU A 94 -21.19 -23.04 -11.38
CA LEU A 94 -19.96 -23.39 -12.10
C LEU A 94 -20.28 -24.32 -13.27
N VAL A 95 -19.84 -23.96 -14.48
CA VAL A 95 -20.02 -24.71 -15.71
C VAL A 95 -18.64 -25.04 -16.27
N GLU A 96 -18.44 -26.33 -16.54
CA GLU A 96 -17.20 -26.84 -17.12
C GLU A 96 -17.12 -26.47 -18.61
N ALA A 97 -16.25 -25.52 -18.96
CA ALA A 97 -16.02 -25.04 -20.32
C ALA A 97 -14.64 -24.36 -20.39
N GLU A 98 -13.98 -24.37 -21.57
CA GLU A 98 -12.76 -23.57 -21.75
C GLU A 98 -13.10 -22.09 -21.55
N PRO A 99 -12.48 -21.39 -20.60
CA PRO A 99 -12.70 -19.98 -20.41
C PRO A 99 -11.90 -19.22 -21.49
N ALA A 100 -12.45 -19.07 -22.69
CA ALA A 100 -11.93 -18.07 -23.62
C ALA A 100 -12.35 -16.68 -23.16
N ARG A 101 -11.60 -15.66 -23.61
CA ARG A 101 -11.97 -14.26 -23.40
C ARG A 101 -13.38 -14.05 -23.92
N VAL A 102 -14.28 -13.63 -23.05
CA VAL A 102 -15.69 -13.53 -23.37
C VAL A 102 -15.95 -12.24 -24.14
N ARG A 103 -16.47 -12.31 -25.36
CA ARG A 103 -17.03 -11.17 -26.11
C ARG A 103 -18.44 -11.48 -26.60
N ARG A 104 -19.32 -10.47 -26.60
CA ARG A 104 -20.67 -10.66 -27.16
C ARG A 104 -20.57 -11.14 -28.62
N GLY A 105 -21.16 -12.30 -28.90
CA GLY A 105 -21.17 -12.91 -30.23
C GLY A 105 -20.11 -14.01 -30.47
N ASP A 106 -19.30 -14.39 -29.48
CA ASP A 106 -18.42 -15.56 -29.65
C ASP A 106 -19.22 -16.87 -29.60
N ALA A 107 -18.85 -17.84 -30.44
CA ALA A 107 -19.56 -19.12 -30.56
C ALA A 107 -19.63 -19.92 -29.24
N GLU A 108 -18.61 -19.80 -28.39
CA GLU A 108 -18.56 -20.46 -27.07
C GLU A 108 -19.56 -19.84 -26.08
N ILE A 109 -19.87 -18.55 -26.22
CA ILE A 109 -20.89 -17.87 -25.42
C ILE A 109 -22.27 -18.19 -25.95
N GLU A 110 -22.46 -18.38 -27.26
CA GLU A 110 -23.76 -18.73 -27.82
C GLU A 110 -24.37 -20.00 -27.20
N ASP A 111 -23.56 -21.02 -26.92
CA ASP A 111 -24.06 -22.25 -26.28
C ASP A 111 -24.50 -22.00 -24.82
N VAL A 112 -23.73 -21.22 -24.08
CA VAL A 112 -24.03 -20.79 -22.72
C VAL A 112 -25.29 -19.92 -22.69
N VAL A 113 -25.43 -18.99 -23.64
CA VAL A 113 -26.61 -18.13 -23.83
C VAL A 113 -27.84 -18.96 -24.17
N ARG A 114 -27.73 -19.98 -25.04
CA ARG A 114 -28.85 -20.90 -25.33
C ARG A 114 -29.31 -21.65 -24.09
N ARG A 115 -28.38 -22.01 -23.19
CA ARG A 115 -28.67 -22.81 -22.00
C ARG A 115 -29.19 -22.01 -20.80
N PHE A 116 -28.72 -20.77 -20.62
CA PHE A 116 -28.98 -19.98 -19.41
C PHE A 116 -29.51 -18.55 -19.70
N GLY A 117 -29.76 -18.22 -20.98
CA GLY A 117 -30.27 -16.92 -21.45
C GLY A 117 -29.17 -15.88 -21.68
N GLU A 118 -29.48 -14.75 -22.32
CA GLU A 118 -28.52 -13.66 -22.52
C GLU A 118 -28.07 -13.06 -21.17
N PRO A 119 -26.76 -12.86 -20.94
CA PRO A 119 -26.24 -12.19 -19.76
C PRO A 119 -26.40 -10.66 -19.85
N VAL A 120 -26.83 -10.04 -18.76
CA VAL A 120 -26.87 -8.57 -18.65
C VAL A 120 -25.45 -8.01 -18.58
N VAL A 121 -24.57 -8.67 -17.81
CA VAL A 121 -23.17 -8.27 -17.61
C VAL A 121 -22.22 -9.42 -17.92
N LEU A 122 -21.10 -9.10 -18.58
CA LEU A 122 -20.01 -10.01 -18.89
C LEU A 122 -18.75 -9.63 -18.12
N LEU A 123 -18.17 -10.60 -17.40
CA LEU A 123 -16.90 -10.46 -16.70
C LEU A 123 -15.86 -11.42 -17.28
N ASP A 124 -14.68 -10.91 -17.64
CA ASP A 124 -13.55 -11.68 -18.15
C ASP A 124 -12.44 -11.75 -17.07
N ALA A 125 -12.22 -12.94 -16.53
CA ALA A 125 -11.17 -13.24 -15.56
C ALA A 125 -10.24 -14.38 -16.04
N THR A 126 -10.07 -14.55 -17.36
CA THR A 126 -9.36 -15.71 -17.96
C THR A 126 -7.83 -15.63 -17.94
N GLY A 127 -7.25 -14.64 -17.25
CA GLY A 127 -5.81 -14.44 -17.16
C GLY A 127 -5.14 -13.92 -18.45
N ALA A 128 -3.81 -13.94 -18.48
CA ALA A 128 -3.01 -13.52 -19.63
C ALA A 128 -2.95 -14.60 -20.72
N THR A 129 -2.87 -14.19 -21.99
CA THR A 129 -2.95 -15.11 -23.14
C THR A 129 -1.73 -15.08 -24.07
N GLY A 130 -0.73 -14.22 -23.81
CA GLY A 130 0.48 -14.12 -24.64
C GLY A 130 1.19 -12.78 -24.53
N ALA A 131 2.29 -12.62 -25.28
CA ALA A 131 3.19 -11.47 -25.23
C ALA A 131 2.57 -10.16 -25.76
N GLY A 132 3.09 -9.01 -25.29
CA GLY A 132 2.64 -7.67 -25.68
C GLY A 132 3.21 -6.57 -24.77
N PRO A 133 2.96 -5.28 -25.05
CA PRO A 133 3.44 -4.19 -24.21
C PRO A 133 2.93 -4.30 -22.76
N GLY A 134 3.85 -4.31 -21.78
CA GLY A 134 3.51 -4.51 -20.36
C GLY A 134 3.14 -5.96 -20.02
N ARG A 135 3.46 -6.92 -20.88
CA ARG A 135 3.31 -8.35 -20.63
C ARG A 135 4.67 -9.03 -20.52
N GLY A 136 4.69 -10.16 -19.85
CA GLY A 136 5.89 -10.91 -19.53
C GLY A 136 5.61 -12.39 -19.35
N TRP A 137 6.53 -13.07 -18.69
CA TRP A 137 6.47 -14.49 -18.38
C TRP A 137 6.95 -14.73 -16.96
N ALA A 138 6.29 -15.66 -16.28
CA ALA A 138 6.69 -16.21 -15.00
C ALA A 138 7.00 -17.70 -15.15
N THR A 139 8.18 -18.12 -14.73
CA THR A 139 8.56 -19.53 -14.66
C THR A 139 8.57 -19.98 -13.21
N THR A 140 7.69 -20.92 -12.86
CA THR A 140 7.49 -21.38 -11.48
C THR A 140 7.87 -22.86 -11.33
N GLY A 141 8.45 -23.21 -10.18
CA GLY A 141 8.70 -24.60 -9.82
C GLY A 141 9.01 -24.80 -8.34
N THR A 142 9.04 -26.07 -7.91
CA THR A 142 9.49 -26.46 -6.57
C THR A 142 10.99 -26.76 -6.60
N TRP A 143 11.71 -26.22 -5.62
CA TRP A 143 13.16 -26.33 -5.48
C TRP A 143 13.52 -26.93 -4.12
N ARG A 144 14.63 -27.67 -4.08
CA ARG A 144 15.24 -28.20 -2.85
C ARG A 144 16.60 -27.56 -2.61
N GLY A 145 17.11 -27.66 -1.38
CA GLY A 145 18.40 -27.06 -1.01
C GLY A 145 18.30 -25.56 -0.78
N CYS A 146 17.14 -25.10 -0.33
CA CYS A 146 16.86 -23.68 -0.07
C CYS A 146 16.94 -23.43 1.45
N ALA A 147 17.78 -22.46 1.86
CA ALA A 147 18.03 -22.13 3.27
C ALA A 147 17.26 -20.87 3.71
N LEU A 148 15.97 -20.80 3.41
CA LEU A 148 15.13 -19.61 3.67
C LEU A 148 14.44 -19.59 5.04
N ALA A 149 14.50 -20.69 5.81
CA ALA A 149 13.70 -20.86 7.04
C ALA A 149 12.22 -20.50 6.77
N ASP A 150 11.64 -19.57 7.53
CA ASP A 150 10.26 -19.06 7.36
C ASP A 150 10.25 -17.66 6.73
N GLU A 151 11.20 -17.34 5.84
CA GLU A 151 11.28 -16.04 5.16
C GLU A 151 10.90 -16.15 3.68
N VAL A 152 9.94 -15.34 3.24
CA VAL A 152 9.63 -15.12 1.82
C VAL A 152 10.64 -14.14 1.26
N LEU A 153 11.44 -14.60 0.29
CA LEU A 153 12.44 -13.77 -0.39
C LEU A 153 11.86 -13.23 -1.70
N THR A 154 11.99 -11.93 -1.92
CA THR A 154 11.85 -11.27 -3.21
C THR A 154 13.18 -10.66 -3.60
N HIS A 155 13.87 -11.28 -4.55
CA HIS A 155 15.10 -10.76 -5.11
C HIS A 155 14.83 -10.06 -6.44
N LEU A 156 15.42 -8.89 -6.57
CA LEU A 156 15.25 -7.98 -7.67
C LEU A 156 16.63 -7.82 -8.33
N THR A 157 16.84 -8.40 -9.51
CA THR A 157 18.17 -8.35 -10.15
C THR A 157 18.52 -6.93 -10.55
N GLN A 158 19.74 -6.49 -10.28
CA GLN A 158 20.23 -5.23 -10.82
C GLN A 158 20.34 -5.31 -12.35
N PRO A 159 19.78 -4.33 -13.08
CA PRO A 159 20.07 -4.21 -14.50
C PRO A 159 21.57 -3.93 -14.70
N GLY A 160 22.18 -4.59 -15.68
CA GLY A 160 23.58 -4.36 -16.03
C GLY A 160 23.80 -2.98 -16.67
N ALA A 161 25.05 -2.64 -17.01
CA ALA A 161 25.38 -1.39 -17.72
C ALA A 161 24.67 -1.27 -19.10
N ASN A 162 24.24 -2.40 -19.67
CA ASN A 162 23.45 -2.43 -20.89
C ASN A 162 21.98 -2.15 -20.60
N LEU A 163 21.49 -1.03 -21.13
CA LEU A 163 20.10 -0.57 -20.99
C LEU A 163 19.05 -1.56 -21.56
N SER A 164 19.46 -2.55 -22.37
CA SER A 164 18.59 -3.58 -22.92
C SER A 164 18.39 -4.81 -22.02
N THR A 165 19.07 -4.89 -20.88
CA THR A 165 18.85 -5.99 -19.91
C THR A 165 17.50 -5.84 -19.23
N VAL A 166 16.66 -6.88 -19.32
CA VAL A 166 15.34 -6.90 -18.69
C VAL A 166 15.54 -7.35 -17.24
N PRO A 167 15.22 -6.51 -16.23
CA PRO A 167 15.31 -6.94 -14.84
C PRO A 167 14.33 -8.09 -14.61
N LEU A 168 14.77 -9.05 -13.81
CA LEU A 168 13.97 -10.19 -13.40
C LEU A 168 13.70 -10.15 -11.90
N VAL A 169 12.61 -10.78 -11.51
CA VAL A 169 12.17 -10.91 -10.12
C VAL A 169 12.24 -12.38 -9.76
N VAL A 170 13.01 -12.72 -8.74
CA VAL A 170 13.03 -14.07 -8.16
C VAL A 170 12.27 -14.03 -6.85
N ARG A 171 11.09 -14.64 -6.82
CA ARG A 171 10.31 -14.80 -5.59
C ARG A 171 10.42 -16.23 -5.09
N ALA A 172 10.95 -16.41 -3.88
CA ALA A 172 11.08 -17.71 -3.24
C ALA A 172 10.22 -17.77 -1.98
N VAL A 173 9.28 -18.70 -1.99
CA VAL A 173 8.32 -18.96 -0.91
C VAL A 173 8.74 -20.25 -0.20
N PRO A 174 9.12 -20.19 1.08
CA PRO A 174 9.60 -21.37 1.80
C PRO A 174 8.49 -22.40 1.97
N VAL A 175 8.84 -23.69 1.85
CA VAL A 175 7.93 -24.80 2.11
C VAL A 175 8.65 -25.88 2.94
N PRO A 176 7.92 -26.75 3.67
CA PRO A 176 8.55 -27.71 4.57
C PRO A 176 9.61 -28.62 3.92
N GLY A 177 10.67 -28.89 4.68
CA GLY A 177 11.76 -29.79 4.30
C GLY A 177 12.90 -29.14 3.51
N GLY A 178 13.22 -27.86 3.78
CA GLY A 178 14.32 -27.15 3.11
C GLY A 178 14.08 -26.94 1.62
N ARG A 179 12.81 -26.80 1.25
CA ARG A 179 12.33 -26.58 -0.11
C ARG A 179 11.75 -25.18 -0.23
N ALA A 180 11.60 -24.70 -1.45
CA ALA A 180 10.88 -23.47 -1.75
C ALA A 180 10.13 -23.59 -3.07
N THR A 181 8.96 -22.96 -3.15
CA THR A 181 8.40 -22.60 -4.46
C THR A 181 9.14 -21.37 -4.94
N ILE A 182 9.77 -21.43 -6.12
CA ILE A 182 10.49 -20.29 -6.68
C ILE A 182 9.85 -19.92 -8.01
N THR A 183 9.53 -18.64 -8.16
CA THR A 183 9.00 -18.04 -9.38
C THR A 183 9.97 -16.99 -9.88
N VAL A 184 10.37 -17.11 -11.15
CA VAL A 184 11.19 -16.13 -11.85
C VAL A 184 10.31 -15.38 -12.84
N THR A 185 10.10 -14.09 -12.63
CA THR A 185 9.26 -13.23 -13.48
C THR A 185 10.12 -12.28 -14.31
N THR A 186 9.83 -12.19 -15.61
CA THR A 186 10.50 -11.29 -16.57
C THR A 186 9.45 -10.58 -17.43
N MET A 187 9.69 -9.31 -17.77
CA MET A 187 8.83 -8.53 -18.67
C MET A 187 9.32 -8.62 -20.13
N SER A 188 9.75 -9.82 -20.55
CA SER A 188 10.24 -10.13 -21.89
C SER A 188 9.14 -10.68 -22.80
N ALA A 189 9.38 -10.65 -24.12
CA ALA A 189 8.45 -11.20 -25.10
C ALA A 189 8.34 -12.74 -25.03
N SER A 190 9.38 -13.42 -24.54
CA SER A 190 9.46 -14.89 -24.43
C SER A 190 9.89 -15.31 -23.02
N PRO A 191 9.51 -16.52 -22.55
CA PRO A 191 9.97 -17.03 -21.26
C PRO A 191 11.48 -17.26 -21.27
N LEU A 192 12.10 -17.21 -20.09
CA LEU A 192 13.51 -17.54 -19.94
C LEU A 192 13.72 -19.04 -20.18
N PRO A 193 14.79 -19.45 -20.90
CA PRO A 193 15.12 -20.86 -21.02
C PRO A 193 15.29 -21.49 -19.63
N HIS A 194 14.66 -22.65 -19.39
CA HIS A 194 14.66 -23.30 -18.07
C HIS A 194 16.07 -23.57 -17.51
N GLN A 195 17.07 -23.74 -18.39
CA GLN A 195 18.48 -23.87 -18.00
C GLN A 195 19.06 -22.58 -17.41
N GLU A 196 18.67 -21.42 -17.94
CA GLU A 196 19.08 -20.11 -17.45
C GLU A 196 18.39 -19.78 -16.11
N VAL A 197 17.13 -20.21 -15.95
CA VAL A 197 16.37 -20.04 -14.69
C VAL A 197 17.13 -20.63 -13.50
N ALA A 198 17.77 -21.80 -13.65
CA ALA A 198 18.56 -22.40 -12.58
C ALA A 198 19.84 -21.62 -12.22
N ALA A 199 20.45 -20.91 -13.18
CA ALA A 199 21.58 -20.02 -12.88
C ALA A 199 21.10 -18.76 -12.16
N VAL A 200 20.00 -18.17 -12.63
CA VAL A 200 19.36 -16.99 -12.04
C VAL A 200 18.97 -17.24 -10.58
N VAL A 201 18.29 -18.35 -10.29
CA VAL A 201 17.85 -18.70 -8.93
C VAL A 201 19.03 -18.83 -7.97
N ARG A 202 20.10 -19.52 -8.40
CA ARG A 202 21.29 -19.74 -7.55
C ARG A 202 22.12 -18.47 -7.35
N GLY A 203 22.08 -17.54 -8.32
CA GLY A 203 22.75 -16.25 -8.22
C GLY A 203 21.97 -15.19 -7.44
N ALA A 204 20.68 -15.41 -7.15
CA ALA A 204 19.82 -14.41 -6.54
C ALA A 204 20.12 -14.15 -5.04
N ASP A 205 20.49 -15.19 -4.28
CA ASP A 205 20.76 -15.06 -2.85
C ASP A 205 21.67 -16.21 -2.39
N PRO A 206 22.64 -15.99 -1.48
CA PRO A 206 23.50 -17.04 -0.95
C PRO A 206 22.72 -18.25 -0.38
N ARG A 207 21.53 -18.03 0.16
CA ARG A 207 20.64 -19.08 0.68
C ARG A 207 20.02 -19.96 -0.40
N LEU A 208 20.12 -19.57 -1.66
CA LEU A 208 19.66 -20.30 -2.84
C LEU A 208 20.80 -20.89 -3.67
N ALA A 209 22.06 -20.71 -3.29
CA ALA A 209 23.22 -21.17 -4.07
C ALA A 209 23.21 -22.69 -4.36
N GLY A 210 22.66 -23.49 -3.44
CA GLY A 210 22.50 -24.94 -3.57
C GLY A 210 21.18 -25.40 -4.19
N ALA A 211 20.34 -24.48 -4.67
CA ALA A 211 18.99 -24.79 -5.11
C ALA A 211 18.96 -25.67 -6.38
N LEU A 212 18.14 -26.72 -6.36
CA LEU A 212 17.90 -27.62 -7.49
C LEU A 212 16.40 -27.83 -7.72
N PRO A 213 15.91 -27.86 -8.97
CA PRO A 213 14.50 -28.11 -9.25
C PRO A 213 14.13 -29.56 -8.91
N VAL A 214 12.94 -29.77 -8.35
CA VAL A 214 12.40 -31.07 -7.93
C VAL A 214 11.45 -31.66 -8.98
N GLY A 215 11.07 -30.89 -9.99
CA GLY A 215 10.18 -31.31 -11.08
C GLY A 215 10.27 -30.36 -12.28
N ALA A 216 9.32 -30.48 -13.20
CA ALA A 216 9.21 -29.59 -14.35
C ALA A 216 8.93 -28.15 -13.90
N LEU A 217 9.55 -27.20 -14.57
CA LEU A 217 9.20 -25.79 -14.45
C LEU A 217 8.02 -25.50 -15.36
N VAL A 218 7.12 -24.63 -14.91
CA VAL A 218 5.92 -24.25 -15.65
C VAL A 218 6.00 -22.77 -16.00
N ASP A 219 5.78 -22.46 -17.27
CA ASP A 219 5.74 -21.09 -17.77
C ASP A 219 4.31 -20.58 -17.84
N HIS A 220 4.10 -19.39 -17.31
CA HIS A 220 2.82 -18.70 -17.31
C HIS A 220 3.00 -17.30 -17.91
N PRO A 221 2.14 -16.89 -18.86
CA PRO A 221 2.14 -15.50 -19.31
C PRO A 221 1.73 -14.59 -18.15
N VAL A 222 2.31 -13.40 -18.11
CA VAL A 222 2.01 -12.37 -17.10
C VAL A 222 1.52 -11.12 -17.81
N ASN A 223 0.48 -10.48 -17.27
CA ASN A 223 -0.01 -9.21 -17.79
C ASN A 223 0.01 -8.13 -16.72
N ALA A 224 0.94 -7.19 -16.88
CA ALA A 224 1.11 -5.98 -16.07
C ALA A 224 0.70 -4.71 -16.85
N GLY A 225 -0.06 -4.87 -17.94
CA GLY A 225 -0.41 -3.82 -18.89
C GLY A 225 -1.60 -2.93 -18.49
N PHE A 226 -2.03 -2.97 -17.22
CA PHE A 226 -3.29 -2.37 -16.78
C PHE A 226 -3.47 -0.90 -17.19
N THR A 227 -4.69 -0.61 -17.66
CA THR A 227 -5.25 0.73 -17.77
C THR A 227 -6.72 0.67 -17.40
N PRO A 228 -7.28 1.71 -16.74
CA PRO A 228 -8.71 1.74 -16.44
C PRO A 228 -9.58 1.63 -17.68
N ASP A 229 -9.23 2.39 -18.72
CA ASP A 229 -10.04 2.42 -19.94
C ASP A 229 -9.91 1.12 -20.74
N GLY A 230 -8.78 0.42 -20.62
CA GLY A 230 -8.60 -0.94 -21.16
C GLY A 230 -9.20 -2.05 -20.29
N ALA A 231 -9.75 -1.74 -19.11
CA ALA A 231 -10.40 -2.72 -18.24
C ALA A 231 -11.88 -2.94 -18.57
N THR A 232 -12.43 -2.17 -19.52
CA THR A 232 -13.82 -2.31 -19.98
C THR A 232 -13.95 -2.37 -21.51
N PRO A 233 -13.22 -3.25 -22.22
CA PRO A 233 -13.30 -3.33 -23.67
C PRO A 233 -14.67 -3.84 -24.12
N ASP A 234 -15.26 -3.19 -25.12
CA ASP A 234 -16.50 -3.64 -25.79
C ASP A 234 -17.67 -3.99 -24.82
N GLY A 235 -17.74 -3.29 -23.68
CA GLY A 235 -18.79 -3.49 -22.67
C GLY A 235 -18.58 -4.70 -21.74
N VAL A 236 -17.42 -5.36 -21.80
CA VAL A 236 -17.01 -6.46 -20.91
C VAL A 236 -16.12 -5.91 -19.81
N LEU A 237 -16.32 -6.29 -18.55
CA LEU A 237 -15.40 -5.90 -17.47
C LEU A 237 -14.29 -6.96 -17.36
N THR A 238 -13.04 -6.59 -17.62
CA THR A 238 -11.90 -7.49 -17.38
C THR A 238 -11.44 -7.37 -15.92
N LEU A 239 -11.05 -8.50 -15.33
CA LEU A 239 -10.67 -8.64 -13.93
C LEU A 239 -9.27 -9.28 -13.79
N GLY A 240 -8.59 -9.00 -12.68
CA GLY A 240 -7.30 -9.59 -12.34
C GLY A 240 -6.25 -9.49 -13.45
N GLU A 241 -5.57 -10.59 -13.73
CA GLU A 241 -4.54 -10.63 -14.76
C GLU A 241 -5.09 -10.34 -16.17
N ALA A 242 -6.36 -10.67 -16.47
CA ALA A 242 -6.97 -10.30 -17.75
C ALA A 242 -7.02 -8.76 -17.92
N ALA A 243 -7.27 -8.02 -16.83
CA ALA A 243 -7.21 -6.57 -16.78
C ALA A 243 -5.78 -5.98 -16.75
N GLY A 244 -4.75 -6.83 -16.64
CA GLY A 244 -3.36 -6.41 -16.51
C GLY A 244 -2.92 -6.08 -15.09
N LEU A 245 -3.62 -6.62 -14.09
CA LEU A 245 -3.40 -6.33 -12.68
C LEU A 245 -2.31 -7.22 -12.02
N VAL A 246 -1.20 -7.49 -12.71
CA VAL A 246 0.01 -8.09 -12.10
C VAL A 246 1.10 -7.04 -11.88
N ASN A 247 1.62 -6.94 -10.66
CA ASN A 247 2.70 -6.00 -10.32
C ASN A 247 3.92 -6.29 -11.18
N PRO A 248 4.39 -5.36 -12.02
CA PRO A 248 5.58 -5.62 -12.83
C PRO A 248 6.88 -5.57 -12.03
N PHE A 249 6.89 -5.07 -10.78
CA PHE A 249 8.05 -5.12 -9.89
C PHE A 249 8.18 -6.43 -9.11
N THR A 250 7.07 -7.05 -8.70
CA THR A 250 7.12 -8.25 -7.83
C THR A 250 6.54 -9.50 -8.47
N GLY A 251 5.85 -9.37 -9.60
CA GLY A 251 5.07 -10.46 -10.21
C GLY A 251 3.80 -10.83 -9.44
N ASP A 252 3.42 -10.08 -8.39
CA ASP A 252 2.23 -10.40 -7.59
C ASP A 252 0.92 -9.93 -8.25
N GLY A 253 -0.14 -10.71 -8.14
CA GLY A 253 -1.41 -10.42 -8.82
C GLY A 253 -2.66 -10.98 -8.13
N ILE A 254 -2.53 -11.94 -7.19
CA ILE A 254 -3.68 -12.60 -6.57
C ILE A 254 -4.51 -11.59 -5.76
N ALA A 255 -3.82 -10.75 -5.01
CA ALA A 255 -4.44 -9.69 -4.22
C ALA A 255 -5.24 -8.70 -5.10
N ASN A 256 -4.60 -8.24 -6.17
CA ASN A 256 -5.24 -7.34 -7.14
C ASN A 256 -6.41 -8.02 -7.86
N ALA A 257 -6.30 -9.32 -8.14
CA ALA A 257 -7.36 -10.12 -8.74
C ALA A 257 -8.62 -10.16 -7.86
N VAL A 258 -8.49 -10.57 -6.60
CA VAL A 258 -9.59 -10.58 -5.63
C VAL A 258 -10.25 -9.19 -5.54
N ARG A 259 -9.45 -8.13 -5.38
CA ARG A 259 -9.96 -6.77 -5.25
C ARG A 259 -10.68 -6.27 -6.50
N SER A 260 -10.18 -6.60 -7.69
CA SER A 260 -10.87 -6.26 -8.94
C SER A 260 -12.23 -6.96 -9.06
N GLY A 261 -12.33 -8.21 -8.59
CA GLY A 261 -13.61 -8.94 -8.53
C GLY A 261 -14.63 -8.27 -7.62
N GLU A 262 -14.23 -7.78 -6.45
CA GLU A 262 -15.10 -7.00 -5.55
C GLU A 262 -15.58 -5.70 -6.18
N LEU A 263 -14.66 -4.95 -6.79
CA LEU A 263 -15.00 -3.67 -7.42
C LEU A 263 -15.99 -3.86 -8.57
N ALA A 264 -15.82 -4.94 -9.34
CA ALA A 264 -16.77 -5.32 -10.38
C ALA A 264 -18.13 -5.67 -9.78
N ALA A 265 -18.17 -6.50 -8.74
CA ALA A 265 -19.41 -6.84 -8.06
C ALA A 265 -20.12 -5.60 -7.49
N GLN A 266 -19.39 -4.72 -6.80
CA GLN A 266 -19.92 -3.45 -6.28
C GLN A 266 -20.49 -2.56 -7.38
N ALA A 267 -19.80 -2.45 -8.51
CA ALA A 267 -20.26 -1.66 -9.65
C ALA A 267 -21.55 -2.21 -10.25
N VAL A 268 -21.65 -3.54 -10.41
CA VAL A 268 -22.85 -4.22 -10.90
C VAL A 268 -24.03 -4.01 -9.95
N LEU A 269 -23.82 -4.21 -8.65
CA LEU A 269 -24.87 -4.07 -7.63
C LEU A 269 -25.37 -2.63 -7.46
N ALA A 270 -24.50 -1.64 -7.65
CA ALA A 270 -24.85 -0.23 -7.53
C ALA A 270 -25.66 0.31 -8.71
N SER A 271 -25.64 -0.36 -9.87
CA SER A 271 -26.30 0.11 -11.10
C SER A 271 -26.82 -1.04 -11.95
N PRO A 272 -27.72 -1.90 -11.42
CA PRO A 272 -28.21 -3.06 -12.13
C PRO A 272 -28.92 -2.65 -13.42
N GLY A 273 -28.58 -3.31 -14.53
CA GLY A 273 -29.18 -3.07 -15.84
C GLY A 273 -28.64 -1.88 -16.63
N ASP A 274 -27.70 -1.09 -16.09
CA ASP A 274 -27.08 0.04 -16.80
C ASP A 274 -25.58 -0.22 -17.03
N ALA A 275 -25.27 -0.83 -18.18
CA ALA A 275 -23.91 -1.23 -18.53
C ALA A 275 -22.91 -0.06 -18.56
N GLU A 276 -23.33 1.14 -18.99
CA GLU A 276 -22.45 2.31 -19.02
C GLU A 276 -22.13 2.81 -17.61
N ARG A 277 -23.14 2.89 -16.73
CA ARG A 277 -22.91 3.26 -15.33
C ARG A 277 -22.07 2.22 -14.59
N ILE A 278 -22.29 0.93 -14.83
CA ILE A 278 -21.47 -0.15 -14.27
C ILE A 278 -20.02 0.03 -14.71
N ALA A 279 -19.77 0.16 -16.02
CA ALA A 279 -18.41 0.33 -16.54
C ALA A 279 -17.75 1.60 -16.00
N HIS A 280 -18.48 2.71 -15.89
CA HIS A 280 -17.97 3.94 -15.29
C HIS A 280 -17.64 3.78 -13.80
N ALA A 281 -18.54 3.18 -13.02
CA ALA A 281 -18.32 2.92 -11.60
C ALA A 281 -17.15 1.97 -11.37
N TYR A 282 -17.01 0.91 -12.17
CA TYR A 282 -15.90 -0.02 -12.12
C TYR A 282 -14.58 0.66 -12.47
N ARG A 283 -14.50 1.42 -13.57
CA ARG A 283 -13.29 2.19 -13.92
C ARG A 283 -12.89 3.20 -12.85
N ARG A 284 -13.86 3.85 -12.20
CA ARG A 284 -13.61 4.75 -11.08
C ARG A 284 -13.08 3.99 -9.86
N GLY A 285 -13.66 2.83 -9.55
CA GLY A 285 -13.20 1.94 -8.49
C GLY A 285 -11.77 1.47 -8.73
N LEU A 286 -11.46 1.02 -9.94
CA LEU A 286 -10.11 0.64 -10.37
C LEU A 286 -9.14 1.83 -10.33
N ARG A 287 -9.59 3.04 -10.68
CA ARG A 287 -8.79 4.27 -10.54
C ARG A 287 -8.41 4.53 -9.09
N SER A 288 -9.38 4.46 -8.19
CA SER A 288 -9.16 4.61 -6.75
C SER A 288 -8.30 3.48 -6.15
N ALA A 289 -8.39 2.27 -6.71
CA ALA A 289 -7.70 1.10 -6.16
C ALA A 289 -6.31 0.83 -6.75
N PHE A 290 -6.06 1.15 -8.03
CA PHE A 290 -4.93 0.58 -8.78
C PHE A 290 -4.19 1.56 -9.69
N VAL A 291 -4.79 2.68 -10.10
CA VAL A 291 -4.21 3.53 -11.15
C VAL A 291 -2.91 4.19 -10.76
N GLY A 292 -2.80 4.65 -9.51
CA GLY A 292 -1.54 5.15 -8.96
C GLY A 292 -0.48 4.07 -8.74
N TYR A 293 -0.76 2.79 -8.98
CA TYR A 293 0.16 1.68 -8.73
C TYR A 293 0.61 0.96 -10.02
N PHE A 294 -0.29 0.75 -10.97
CA PHE A 294 0.02 0.03 -12.21
C PHE A 294 0.46 0.93 -13.35
N GLN A 295 -0.09 2.14 -13.48
CA GLN A 295 0.43 3.12 -14.43
C GLN A 295 1.85 3.49 -14.05
N SER A 296 2.06 3.59 -12.75
CA SER A 296 3.30 3.76 -12.02
C SER A 296 4.35 2.74 -12.30
N ALA A 297 3.98 1.49 -12.07
CA ALA A 297 4.85 0.39 -12.34
C ALA A 297 5.13 0.31 -13.85
N ARG A 298 4.16 0.60 -14.75
CA ARG A 298 4.35 0.64 -16.20
C ARG A 298 5.22 1.82 -16.71
N HIS A 299 5.17 2.99 -16.09
CA HIS A 299 5.99 4.15 -16.46
C HIS A 299 7.41 4.02 -15.90
N ALA A 300 7.53 3.50 -14.68
CA ALA A 300 8.79 3.08 -14.10
C ALA A 300 9.39 1.89 -14.85
N VAL A 301 8.56 1.02 -15.44
CA VAL A 301 8.93 0.01 -16.42
C VAL A 301 9.44 0.67 -17.70
N ARG A 302 8.71 1.59 -18.32
CA ARG A 302 9.24 2.30 -19.51
C ARG A 302 10.54 3.09 -19.23
N HIS A 303 10.74 3.51 -17.98
CA HIS A 303 11.97 4.11 -17.45
C HIS A 303 12.71 3.19 -16.47
N TYR A 304 12.73 1.86 -16.75
CA TYR A 304 13.21 0.77 -15.86
C TYR A 304 14.45 1.14 -15.05
N HIS A 305 15.41 1.82 -15.66
CA HIS A 305 16.68 2.11 -15.01
C HIS A 305 16.60 3.09 -13.85
N LEU A 306 15.74 4.11 -13.88
CA LEU A 306 15.74 5.15 -12.84
C LEU A 306 15.11 4.64 -11.54
N ALA A 307 13.89 4.10 -11.60
CA ALA A 307 13.20 3.58 -10.42
C ALA A 307 14.02 2.47 -9.74
N TRP A 308 14.63 1.59 -10.52
CA TRP A 308 15.50 0.55 -10.01
C TRP A 308 16.79 1.09 -9.41
N ARG A 309 17.41 2.12 -10.01
CA ARG A 309 18.57 2.79 -9.40
C ARG A 309 18.23 3.43 -8.06
N ILE A 310 17.05 4.01 -7.91
CA ILE A 310 16.59 4.62 -6.64
C ILE A 310 16.38 3.55 -5.56
N LEU A 311 15.68 2.47 -5.90
CA LEU A 311 15.41 1.39 -4.95
C LEU A 311 16.70 0.62 -4.59
N ALA A 312 17.52 0.29 -5.58
CA ALA A 312 18.79 -0.39 -5.35
C ALA A 312 19.77 0.50 -4.57
N SER A 313 19.88 1.80 -4.90
CA SER A 313 20.73 2.71 -4.15
C SER A 313 20.26 2.75 -2.71
N SER A 314 18.98 3.02 -2.43
CA SER A 314 18.47 3.19 -1.06
C SER A 314 18.21 1.90 -0.28
N SER A 315 18.57 0.73 -0.82
CA SER A 315 18.30 -0.59 -0.25
C SER A 315 18.74 -0.76 1.21
N THR A 316 19.85 -0.13 1.61
CA THR A 316 20.40 -0.19 2.99
C THR A 316 19.97 0.97 3.89
N SER A 317 19.28 1.99 3.36
CA SER A 317 18.89 3.16 4.18
C SER A 317 17.73 2.82 5.11
N GLU A 318 17.88 3.08 6.40
CA GLU A 318 16.81 2.99 7.41
C GLU A 318 15.98 4.28 7.49
N HIS A 319 16.25 5.27 6.63
CA HIS A 319 15.49 6.50 6.59
C HIS A 319 14.00 6.23 6.24
N PRO A 320 13.03 6.83 6.95
CA PRO A 320 11.60 6.61 6.72
C PRO A 320 11.14 6.69 5.26
N PHE A 321 11.59 7.71 4.54
CA PHE A 321 11.26 7.90 3.13
C PHE A 321 11.63 6.68 2.27
N HIS A 322 12.84 6.14 2.44
CA HIS A 322 13.30 4.98 1.68
C HIS A 322 12.65 3.68 2.17
N ARG A 323 12.41 3.53 3.48
CA ARG A 323 11.68 2.37 4.05
C ARG A 323 10.27 2.26 3.46
N GLN A 324 9.52 3.36 3.50
CA GLN A 324 8.18 3.43 2.96
C GLN A 324 8.16 3.22 1.44
N SER A 325 9.17 3.75 0.72
CA SER A 325 9.32 3.52 -0.73
C SER A 325 9.47 2.03 -1.05
N HIS A 326 10.33 1.31 -0.33
CA HIS A 326 10.51 -0.13 -0.54
C HIS A 326 9.29 -0.93 -0.14
N ARG A 327 8.65 -0.59 0.99
CA ARG A 327 7.41 -1.24 1.42
C ARG A 327 6.31 -1.06 0.38
N ALA A 328 6.18 0.14 -0.19
CA ALA A 328 5.26 0.42 -1.28
C ALA A 328 5.52 -0.42 -2.54
N VAL A 329 6.78 -0.73 -2.86
CA VAL A 329 7.11 -1.60 -4.00
C VAL A 329 6.80 -3.07 -3.72
N LEU A 330 7.14 -3.55 -2.51
CA LEU A 330 6.96 -4.94 -2.10
C LEU A 330 5.51 -5.31 -1.81
N LEU A 331 4.88 -4.49 -0.97
CA LEU A 331 3.56 -4.72 -0.39
C LEU A 331 2.50 -3.85 -1.08
N GLY A 332 2.87 -3.01 -2.04
CA GLY A 332 1.90 -2.19 -2.80
C GLY A 332 0.94 -2.98 -3.68
N GLY A 333 1.26 -4.25 -3.97
CA GLY A 333 0.33 -5.19 -4.60
C GLY A 333 -0.68 -5.79 -3.63
N ALA A 334 -0.41 -5.62 -2.34
CA ALA A 334 -1.26 -6.00 -1.23
C ALA A 334 -1.87 -4.74 -0.61
N MET A 335 -2.56 -3.95 -1.43
CA MET A 335 -3.48 -2.94 -0.93
C MET A 335 -4.58 -3.62 -0.12
N ALA A 336 -4.31 -3.82 1.17
CA ALA A 336 -5.24 -4.00 2.28
C ALA A 336 -6.53 -4.74 1.89
N HIS A 337 -6.48 -6.08 1.96
CA HIS A 337 -7.68 -6.90 1.86
C HIS A 337 -8.59 -6.71 3.08
N ASP A 338 -9.44 -5.70 3.06
CA ASP A 338 -10.58 -5.61 3.99
C ASP A 338 -11.57 -6.79 3.82
N SER A 339 -11.52 -7.49 2.69
CA SER A 339 -12.35 -8.65 2.39
C SER A 339 -11.80 -9.98 2.90
N LEU A 340 -10.47 -10.08 3.07
CA LEU A 340 -9.81 -11.22 3.71
C LEU A 340 -9.62 -10.99 5.23
N ARG A 341 -9.59 -9.73 5.68
CA ARG A 341 -9.69 -9.34 7.08
C ARG A 341 -11.13 -9.60 7.55
N GLN A 342 -11.34 -10.67 8.31
CA GLN A 342 -12.55 -10.83 9.08
C GLN A 342 -12.86 -9.51 9.81
N ARG A 343 -14.08 -9.03 9.61
CA ARG A 343 -14.69 -7.84 10.23
C ARG A 343 -14.12 -7.56 11.63
N ARG A 344 -13.19 -6.61 11.76
CA ARG A 344 -13.19 -5.73 12.92
C ARG A 344 -14.14 -4.60 12.56
N HIS A 345 -15.21 -4.42 13.33
CA HIS A 345 -16.14 -3.31 13.13
C HIS A 345 -15.32 -2.00 13.10
N PRO A 346 -15.25 -1.28 11.96
CA PRO A 346 -14.56 -0.01 11.93
C PRO A 346 -15.21 0.90 12.97
N ASP A 347 -14.40 1.59 13.78
CA ASP A 347 -14.95 2.48 14.81
C ASP A 347 -15.78 3.61 14.17
N GLU A 348 -16.74 4.12 14.93
CA GLU A 348 -17.72 5.10 14.45
C GLU A 348 -17.06 6.36 13.84
N VAL A 349 -15.91 6.79 14.39
CA VAL A 349 -15.17 7.97 13.90
C VAL A 349 -14.56 7.70 12.54
N THR A 350 -13.95 6.53 12.36
CA THR A 350 -13.34 6.12 11.08
C THR A 350 -14.41 6.02 9.99
N VAL A 351 -15.56 5.40 10.28
CA VAL A 351 -16.68 5.30 9.32
C VAL A 351 -17.21 6.69 8.97
N TYR A 352 -17.38 7.55 9.97
CA TYR A 352 -17.91 8.90 9.79
C TYR A 352 -17.00 9.78 8.93
N LEU A 353 -15.68 9.67 9.08
CA LEU A 353 -14.71 10.46 8.33
C LEU A 353 -14.31 9.86 6.98
N ALA A 354 -14.69 8.60 6.71
CA ALA A 354 -14.29 7.87 5.50
C ALA A 354 -14.57 8.63 4.19
N PRO A 355 -15.72 9.31 3.99
CA PRO A 355 -15.94 10.07 2.75
C PRO A 355 -14.93 11.21 2.56
N PHE A 356 -14.56 11.90 3.64
CA PHE A 356 -13.61 13.00 3.60
C PHE A 356 -12.19 12.50 3.35
N THR A 357 -11.73 11.50 4.10
CA THR A 357 -10.39 10.93 3.94
C THR A 357 -10.21 10.25 2.58
N LEU A 358 -11.27 9.62 2.04
CA LEU A 358 -11.27 9.09 0.68
C LEU A 358 -11.10 10.19 -0.37
N ALA A 359 -11.81 11.31 -0.22
CA ALA A 359 -11.67 12.46 -1.11
C ALA A 359 -10.25 13.06 -1.06
N CYS A 360 -9.63 13.14 0.13
CA CYS A 360 -8.23 13.57 0.27
C CYS A 360 -7.28 12.64 -0.50
N ASN A 361 -7.45 11.33 -0.32
CA ASN A 361 -6.64 10.32 -1.01
C ASN A 361 -6.82 10.42 -2.54
N GLU A 362 -8.05 10.63 -3.02
CA GLU A 362 -8.31 10.80 -4.45
C GLU A 362 -7.58 12.02 -5.02
N VAL A 363 -7.57 13.15 -4.31
CA VAL A 363 -6.84 14.35 -4.74
C VAL A 363 -5.34 14.07 -4.83
N MET A 364 -4.75 13.47 -3.77
CA MET A 364 -3.33 13.16 -3.74
C MET A 364 -2.95 12.22 -4.90
N VAL A 365 -3.63 11.09 -5.02
CA VAL A 365 -3.37 10.07 -6.05
C VAL A 365 -3.51 10.64 -7.45
N ARG A 366 -4.55 11.45 -7.71
CA ARG A 366 -4.77 12.05 -9.03
C ARG A 366 -3.70 13.09 -9.38
N ARG A 367 -3.12 13.76 -8.39
CA ARG A 367 -2.11 14.81 -8.61
C ARG A 367 -0.70 14.26 -8.77
N ILE A 368 -0.36 13.18 -8.08
CA ILE A 368 1.00 12.62 -8.12
C ILE A 368 1.11 11.32 -8.91
N GLY A 369 0.00 10.61 -9.14
CA GLY A 369 0.01 9.27 -9.73
C GLY A 369 0.46 9.22 -11.19
N ASP A 370 0.27 10.29 -11.95
CA ASP A 370 0.67 10.35 -13.36
C ASP A 370 2.18 10.61 -13.52
N GLU A 371 2.79 11.43 -12.63
CA GLU A 371 4.18 11.87 -12.73
C GLU A 371 5.14 11.15 -11.77
N TRP A 372 4.75 11.00 -10.50
CA TRP A 372 5.49 10.26 -9.46
C TRP A 372 4.67 9.12 -8.82
N PRO A 373 4.23 8.17 -9.65
CA PRO A 373 3.97 6.79 -9.30
C PRO A 373 4.29 6.20 -7.93
N LEU A 374 5.57 6.07 -7.62
CA LEU A 374 6.03 5.43 -6.38
C LEU A 374 5.70 6.29 -5.16
N LEU A 375 5.70 7.63 -5.30
CA LEU A 375 5.28 8.54 -4.23
C LEU A 375 3.78 8.49 -3.99
N ALA A 376 2.98 8.24 -5.02
CA ALA A 376 1.54 7.97 -4.88
C ALA A 376 1.27 6.85 -3.88
N MET A 377 2.13 5.84 -3.84
CA MET A 377 1.98 4.71 -2.93
C MET A 377 2.18 5.08 -1.46
N HIS A 378 2.99 6.10 -1.14
CA HIS A 378 3.11 6.61 0.24
C HIS A 378 1.80 7.21 0.73
N THR A 379 1.05 7.85 -0.17
CA THR A 379 -0.26 8.44 0.15
C THR A 379 -1.35 7.38 0.30
N LEU A 380 -1.18 6.22 -0.36
CA LEU A 380 -2.12 5.10 -0.35
C LEU A 380 -1.98 4.15 0.85
N GLY A 381 -0.94 4.28 1.68
CA GLY A 381 -0.84 3.64 3.00
C GLY A 381 -1.94 4.07 3.99
N GLY A 382 -2.97 4.78 3.53
CA GLY A 382 -4.09 5.33 4.31
C GLY A 382 -5.29 4.42 4.48
N ARG A 383 -5.13 3.12 4.21
CA ARG A 383 -6.12 2.08 4.50
C ARG A 383 -5.79 1.27 5.76
N GLU A 384 -4.68 1.56 6.43
CA GLU A 384 -4.47 1.04 7.77
C GLU A 384 -5.27 1.87 8.80
N PRO A 385 -5.74 1.26 9.91
CA PRO A 385 -6.41 1.99 11.00
C PRO A 385 -5.62 3.25 11.38
N VAL A 386 -6.29 4.31 11.87
CA VAL A 386 -5.69 5.59 12.32
C VAL A 386 -4.47 5.38 13.26
N ARG A 387 -4.42 4.24 13.95
CA ARG A 387 -3.33 3.78 14.81
C ARG A 387 -1.99 3.54 14.11
N HIS A 388 -1.97 3.30 12.80
CA HIS A 388 -0.79 2.86 12.04
C HIS A 388 -0.29 3.87 11.00
N ALA A 389 -1.07 4.89 10.64
CA ALA A 389 -0.69 5.90 9.64
C ALA A 389 -0.74 7.33 10.20
N LEU A 390 0.25 8.15 9.85
CA LEU A 390 0.26 9.58 10.13
C LEU A 390 -0.77 10.29 9.21
N ARG A 391 -1.94 10.63 9.75
CA ARG A 391 -3.09 11.22 9.01
C ARG A 391 -3.51 12.59 9.53
N PRO A 392 -2.77 13.67 9.21
CA PRO A 392 -3.20 15.02 9.52
C PRO A 392 -4.56 15.40 8.93
N SER A 393 -5.00 14.76 7.84
CA SER A 393 -6.35 14.97 7.27
C SER A 393 -7.47 14.59 8.25
N THR A 394 -7.28 13.60 9.13
CA THR A 394 -8.25 13.22 10.16
C THR A 394 -8.39 14.32 11.21
N LEU A 395 -7.26 14.91 11.65
CA LEU A 395 -7.25 16.06 12.55
C LEU A 395 -7.91 17.28 11.90
N PHE A 396 -7.59 17.55 10.63
CA PHE A 396 -8.21 18.63 9.86
C PHE A 396 -9.72 18.43 9.73
N ALA A 397 -10.18 17.22 9.40
CA ALA A 397 -11.59 16.89 9.28
C ALA A 397 -12.34 17.01 10.62
N GLY A 398 -11.70 16.60 11.72
CA GLY A 398 -12.21 16.83 13.07
C GLY A 398 -12.32 18.32 13.41
N ALA A 399 -11.34 19.12 13.00
CA ALA A 399 -11.35 20.56 13.18
C ALA A 399 -12.42 21.28 12.34
N LEU A 400 -12.80 20.76 11.18
CA LEU A 400 -13.93 21.29 10.38
C LEU A 400 -15.28 21.20 11.14
N LEU A 401 -15.39 20.31 12.12
CA LEU A 401 -16.58 20.15 12.95
C LEU A 401 -16.70 21.21 14.06
N SER A 402 -15.67 22.03 14.28
CA SER A 402 -15.59 22.95 15.43
C SER A 402 -16.74 23.97 15.47
N ALA A 403 -17.28 24.38 14.32
CA ALA A 403 -18.44 25.26 14.21
C ALA A 403 -19.80 24.52 14.19
N GLY A 404 -19.84 23.21 14.46
CA GLY A 404 -21.07 22.39 14.53
C GLY A 404 -21.52 21.75 13.21
N GLY A 405 -20.79 21.98 12.12
CA GLY A 405 -21.08 21.43 10.78
C GLY A 405 -20.62 19.97 10.57
N HIS A 406 -20.66 19.54 9.31
CA HIS A 406 -20.06 18.28 8.83
C HIS A 406 -18.79 18.59 8.03
N PRO A 407 -17.83 17.66 7.92
CA PRO A 407 -16.60 17.90 7.17
C PRO A 407 -16.95 17.93 5.68
N ASP A 408 -16.93 19.13 5.09
CA ASP A 408 -17.25 19.32 3.69
C ASP A 408 -16.10 18.82 2.80
N VAL A 409 -16.40 17.86 1.92
CA VAL A 409 -15.45 17.27 0.98
C VAL A 409 -14.81 18.30 0.04
N ARG A 410 -15.41 19.49 -0.13
CA ARG A 410 -14.79 20.61 -0.87
C ARG A 410 -13.49 21.11 -0.23
N HIS A 411 -13.25 20.82 1.05
CA HIS A 411 -11.99 21.13 1.73
C HIS A 411 -10.95 20.00 1.66
N ALA A 412 -11.30 18.84 1.09
CA ALA A 412 -10.37 17.72 0.94
C ALA A 412 -9.08 18.08 0.18
N PRO A 413 -9.08 18.93 -0.87
CA PRO A 413 -7.83 19.32 -1.53
C PRO A 413 -6.85 20.08 -0.61
N VAL A 414 -7.34 20.84 0.36
CA VAL A 414 -6.48 21.54 1.33
C VAL A 414 -5.81 20.53 2.27
N ALA A 415 -6.57 19.57 2.79
CA ALA A 415 -6.03 18.50 3.62
C ALA A 415 -5.02 17.64 2.84
N ALA A 416 -5.32 17.30 1.58
CA ALA A 416 -4.41 16.61 0.67
C ALA A 416 -3.10 17.40 0.47
N ALA A 417 -3.17 18.71 0.23
CA ALA A 417 -1.96 19.54 0.10
C ALA A 417 -1.11 19.55 1.38
N ILE A 418 -1.74 19.57 2.56
CA ILE A 418 -1.01 19.49 3.84
C ILE A 418 -0.32 18.14 3.99
N GLU A 419 -0.98 17.03 3.65
CA GLU A 419 -0.35 15.69 3.68
C GLU A 419 0.81 15.57 2.68
N LEU A 420 0.65 16.08 1.45
CA LEU A 420 1.72 16.11 0.45
C LEU A 420 2.92 16.93 0.94
N ALA A 421 2.68 18.10 1.54
CA ALA A 421 3.74 18.91 2.11
C ALA A 421 4.45 18.23 3.28
N LEU A 422 3.72 17.50 4.13
CA LEU A 422 4.31 16.71 5.19
C LEU A 422 5.21 15.60 4.63
N LEU A 423 4.76 14.87 3.61
CA LEU A 423 5.56 13.85 2.93
C LEU A 423 6.81 14.46 2.29
N GLY A 424 6.69 15.62 1.65
CA GLY A 424 7.83 16.35 1.08
C GLY A 424 8.83 16.79 2.16
N ALA A 425 8.33 17.29 3.28
CA ALA A 425 9.18 17.65 4.42
C ALA A 425 9.90 16.43 5.03
N LEU A 426 9.25 15.27 5.09
CA LEU A 426 9.89 14.01 5.51
C LEU A 426 10.90 13.50 4.47
N ALA A 427 10.65 13.66 3.17
CA ALA A 427 11.64 13.31 2.15
C ALA A 427 12.91 14.17 2.27
N HIS A 428 12.76 15.46 2.60
CA HIS A 428 13.90 16.35 2.90
C HIS A 428 14.65 16.04 4.21
N SER A 429 14.20 15.09 5.05
CA SER A 429 14.98 14.69 6.22
C SER A 429 16.15 13.74 5.91
N VAL A 430 16.27 13.26 4.66
CA VAL A 430 17.39 12.41 4.26
C VAL A 430 18.69 13.24 4.30
N PRO A 431 19.68 12.88 5.15
CA PRO A 431 20.92 13.63 5.24
C PRO A 431 21.79 13.40 3.99
N ALA A 432 22.50 14.43 3.54
CA ALA A 432 23.42 14.31 2.40
C ALA A 432 24.57 13.31 2.64
N SER A 433 24.91 13.06 3.91
CA SER A 433 25.98 12.14 4.32
C SER A 433 25.57 10.66 4.39
N GLU A 434 24.29 10.32 4.14
CA GLU A 434 23.85 8.91 4.09
C GLU A 434 24.43 8.13 2.90
N ALA A 435 25.09 8.82 1.97
CA ALA A 435 25.74 8.23 0.81
C ALA A 435 27.25 8.13 0.95
N GLU A 436 27.80 7.01 0.50
CA GLU A 436 29.23 6.87 0.33
C GLU A 436 29.75 7.87 -0.72
N PRO A 437 30.93 8.49 -0.52
CA PRO A 437 31.51 9.41 -1.49
C PRO A 437 31.74 8.71 -2.85
N LEU A 438 30.95 9.08 -3.87
CA LEU A 438 31.14 8.56 -5.22
C LEU A 438 32.29 9.29 -5.90
N ALA A 439 33.29 8.53 -6.38
CA ALA A 439 34.44 9.10 -7.08
C ALA A 439 34.04 9.88 -8.36
N ARG A 440 32.96 9.47 -9.06
CA ARG A 440 32.35 10.14 -10.24
C ARG A 440 30.90 9.68 -10.53
N GLY A 441 29.95 9.91 -9.61
CA GLY A 441 28.55 9.49 -9.84
C GLY A 441 27.51 10.35 -9.11
N VAL A 442 26.26 10.31 -9.57
CA VAL A 442 25.11 10.90 -8.86
C VAL A 442 24.73 9.96 -7.72
N ASP A 443 24.66 10.50 -6.50
CA ASP A 443 24.04 9.77 -5.40
C ASP A 443 22.52 9.76 -5.58
N TRP A 444 22.01 8.65 -6.11
CA TRP A 444 20.58 8.46 -6.30
C TRP A 444 19.80 8.34 -4.99
N ARG A 445 20.44 8.03 -3.84
CA ARG A 445 19.74 8.00 -2.53
C ARG A 445 19.27 9.42 -2.18
N TYR A 446 20.22 10.34 -2.03
CA TYR A 446 19.93 11.73 -1.70
C TYR A 446 19.20 12.47 -2.83
N ALA A 447 19.66 12.32 -4.09
CA ALA A 447 19.04 13.03 -5.21
C ALA A 447 17.56 12.66 -5.40
N SER A 448 17.20 11.38 -5.23
CA SER A 448 15.79 10.97 -5.35
C SER A 448 14.93 11.54 -4.23
N ALA A 449 15.45 11.64 -3.00
CA ALA A 449 14.75 12.22 -1.87
C ALA A 449 14.51 13.72 -2.07
N VAL A 450 15.51 14.47 -2.53
CA VAL A 450 15.38 15.90 -2.84
C VAL A 450 14.38 16.14 -3.96
N ILE A 451 14.49 15.41 -5.08
CA ILE A 451 13.58 15.58 -6.21
C ILE A 451 12.13 15.21 -5.79
N ALA A 452 11.96 14.13 -5.04
CA ALA A 452 10.66 13.73 -4.51
C ALA A 452 10.07 14.81 -3.59
N ALA A 453 10.88 15.37 -2.70
CA ALA A 453 10.47 16.41 -1.78
C ALA A 453 10.04 17.69 -2.50
N ASP A 454 10.86 18.18 -3.43
CA ASP A 454 10.57 19.37 -4.24
C ASP A 454 9.30 19.17 -5.06
N TYR A 455 9.13 18.01 -5.68
CA TYR A 455 7.92 17.66 -6.42
C TYR A 455 6.67 17.67 -5.52
N LEU A 456 6.74 17.03 -4.35
CA LEU A 456 5.62 16.97 -3.40
C LEU A 456 5.24 18.35 -2.86
N LEU A 457 6.23 19.19 -2.54
CA LEU A 457 6.02 20.55 -2.06
C LEU A 457 5.45 21.47 -3.15
N ALA A 458 5.95 21.35 -4.39
CA ALA A 458 5.42 22.07 -5.55
C ALA A 458 3.95 21.67 -5.80
N THR A 459 3.67 20.36 -5.84
CA THR A 459 2.32 19.83 -6.02
C THR A 459 1.39 20.29 -4.89
N ALA A 460 1.83 20.21 -3.64
CA ALA A 460 1.06 20.68 -2.49
C ALA A 460 0.71 22.17 -2.63
N THR A 461 1.68 22.99 -3.01
CA THR A 461 1.50 24.43 -3.22
C THR A 461 0.51 24.70 -4.35
N GLU A 462 0.63 24.01 -5.48
CA GLU A 462 -0.29 24.15 -6.61
C GLU A 462 -1.73 23.75 -6.23
N VAL A 463 -1.90 22.59 -5.59
CA VAL A 463 -3.22 22.09 -5.16
C VAL A 463 -3.90 23.08 -4.23
N LEU A 464 -3.17 23.59 -3.23
CA LEU A 464 -3.71 24.53 -2.27
C LEU A 464 -4.03 25.88 -2.91
N THR A 465 -3.10 26.46 -3.67
CA THR A 465 -3.29 27.79 -4.27
C THR A 465 -4.37 27.81 -5.34
N THR A 466 -4.55 26.72 -6.08
CA THR A 466 -5.64 26.57 -7.06
C THR A 466 -7.00 26.45 -6.38
N THR A 467 -7.09 25.76 -5.24
CA THR A 467 -8.37 25.49 -4.57
C THR A 467 -8.77 26.62 -3.62
N ARG A 468 -7.81 27.17 -2.87
CA ARG A 468 -8.00 28.13 -1.76
C ARG A 468 -6.84 29.15 -1.75
N PRO A 469 -6.77 30.07 -2.74
CA PRO A 469 -5.66 31.01 -2.87
C PRO A 469 -5.47 31.92 -1.65
N GLU A 470 -6.53 32.18 -0.89
CA GLU A 470 -6.46 32.99 0.34
C GLU A 470 -5.67 32.30 1.47
N LEU A 471 -5.43 30.99 1.40
CA LEU A 471 -4.57 30.27 2.34
C LEU A 471 -3.08 30.28 1.93
N ALA A 472 -2.73 30.76 0.74
CA ALA A 472 -1.39 30.67 0.18
C ALA A 472 -0.30 31.27 1.08
N ALA A 473 -0.54 32.47 1.64
CA ALA A 473 0.41 33.14 2.52
C ALA A 473 0.63 32.36 3.82
N ALA A 474 -0.44 31.85 4.44
CA ALA A 474 -0.35 31.06 5.67
C ALA A 474 0.37 29.73 5.42
N PHE A 475 0.12 29.09 4.27
CA PHE A 475 0.77 27.85 3.88
C PHE A 475 2.26 28.04 3.62
N SER A 476 2.64 29.08 2.86
CA SER A 476 4.04 29.42 2.59
C SER A 476 4.80 29.75 3.88
N ALA A 477 4.19 30.52 4.79
CA ALA A 477 4.78 30.81 6.09
C ALA A 477 4.98 29.54 6.94
N TRP A 478 4.04 28.60 6.88
CA TRP A 478 4.19 27.31 7.54
C TRP A 478 5.33 26.50 6.95
N LEU A 479 5.43 26.35 5.62
CA LEU A 479 6.55 25.66 4.97
C LEU A 479 7.92 26.28 5.36
N ALA A 480 8.02 27.61 5.34
CA ALA A 480 9.23 28.31 5.79
C ALA A 480 9.57 28.01 7.26
N SER A 481 8.55 27.93 8.13
CA SER A 481 8.77 27.55 9.53
C SER A 481 9.28 26.12 9.68
N LEU A 482 8.80 25.17 8.87
CA LEU A 482 9.29 23.78 8.90
C LEU A 482 10.76 23.70 8.50
N VAL A 483 11.17 24.49 7.50
CA VAL A 483 12.58 24.58 7.08
C VAL A 483 13.44 25.17 8.19
N ALA A 484 13.01 26.26 8.81
CA ALA A 484 13.74 26.90 9.91
C ALA A 484 13.89 25.96 11.12
N LEU A 485 12.80 25.31 11.55
CA LEU A 485 12.82 24.37 12.67
C LEU A 485 13.75 23.18 12.42
N ARG A 486 13.82 22.70 11.17
CA ARG A 486 14.77 21.65 10.78
C ARG A 486 16.22 22.13 10.79
N ALA A 487 16.48 23.31 10.24
CA ALA A 487 17.83 23.89 10.23
C ALA A 487 18.37 24.17 11.65
N GLU A 488 17.47 24.46 12.59
CA GLU A 488 17.78 24.62 14.02
C GLU A 488 17.75 23.30 14.82
N GLU A 489 17.54 22.16 14.17
CA GLU A 489 17.42 20.82 14.80
C GLU A 489 16.34 20.73 15.90
N ARG A 490 15.27 21.54 15.78
CA ARG A 490 14.19 21.63 16.77
C ARG A 490 13.09 20.61 16.49
N VAL A 491 13.30 19.37 16.91
CA VAL A 491 12.41 18.22 16.64
C VAL A 491 11.02 18.36 17.28
N VAL A 492 10.91 18.76 18.55
CA VAL A 492 9.60 18.88 19.23
C VAL A 492 8.72 19.94 18.55
N PRO A 493 9.18 21.19 18.33
CA PRO A 493 8.36 22.19 17.64
C PRO A 493 8.08 21.84 16.17
N LEU A 494 8.96 21.10 15.50
CA LEU A 494 8.70 20.59 14.15
C LEU A 494 7.46 19.69 14.14
N TRP A 495 7.40 18.72 15.06
CA TRP A 495 6.23 17.85 15.22
C TRP A 495 4.99 18.62 15.67
N GLU A 496 5.11 19.58 16.60
CA GLU A 496 3.98 20.47 16.93
C GLU A 496 3.41 21.19 15.71
N SER A 497 4.29 21.71 14.83
CA SER A 497 3.91 22.44 13.62
C SER A 497 3.18 21.55 12.61
N PHE A 498 3.55 20.27 12.47
CA PHE A 498 2.89 19.32 11.57
C PHE A 498 1.42 19.09 11.90
N PHE A 499 1.04 19.18 13.18
CA PHE A 499 -0.34 18.96 13.62
C PHE A 499 -1.09 20.25 13.95
N GLU A 500 -0.41 21.31 14.40
CA GLU A 500 -1.04 22.60 14.70
C GLU A 500 -1.61 23.28 13.45
N PHE A 501 -0.85 23.27 12.36
CA PHE A 501 -1.27 23.91 11.12
C PHE A 501 -2.57 23.34 10.53
N PRO A 502 -2.71 22.00 10.34
CA PRO A 502 -3.98 21.43 9.87
C PRO A 502 -5.13 21.68 10.85
N ALA A 503 -4.89 21.56 12.16
CA ALA A 503 -5.92 21.82 13.17
C ALA A 503 -6.45 23.25 13.08
N ARG A 504 -5.54 24.23 13.06
CA ARG A 504 -5.87 25.66 12.93
C ARG A 504 -6.62 25.96 11.63
N THR A 505 -6.13 25.43 10.53
CA THR A 505 -6.67 25.70 9.19
C THR A 505 -8.08 25.10 9.05
N GLY A 506 -8.29 23.89 9.56
CA GLY A 506 -9.61 23.26 9.60
C GLY A 506 -10.62 24.08 10.42
N ALA A 507 -10.24 24.52 11.62
CA ALA A 507 -11.11 25.35 12.45
C ALA A 507 -11.42 26.72 11.81
N HIS A 508 -10.43 27.34 11.17
CA HIS A 508 -10.64 28.59 10.44
C HIS A 508 -11.61 28.42 9.26
N LEU A 509 -11.45 27.36 8.47
CA LEU A 509 -12.35 27.07 7.33
C LEU A 509 -13.77 26.68 7.78
N ALA A 510 -13.93 26.14 8.98
CA ALA A 510 -15.23 25.90 9.59
C ALA A 510 -15.98 27.20 9.95
N GLY A 511 -15.28 28.34 9.99
CA GLY A 511 -15.82 29.59 10.54
C GLY A 511 -15.96 29.55 12.07
N ALA A 512 -15.11 28.79 12.76
CA ALA A 512 -15.14 28.68 14.21
C ALA A 512 -14.71 29.99 14.90
N GLY A 513 -15.25 30.24 16.10
CA GLY A 513 -14.87 31.41 16.90
C GLY A 513 -13.45 31.31 17.45
N ASP A 514 -12.89 32.45 17.88
CA ASP A 514 -11.50 32.55 18.34
C ASP A 514 -11.15 31.57 19.49
N ALA A 515 -12.10 31.31 20.39
CA ALA A 515 -11.92 30.37 21.49
C ALA A 515 -11.77 28.92 20.99
N ASP A 516 -12.61 28.49 20.06
CA ASP A 516 -12.53 27.16 19.45
C ASP A 516 -11.25 27.01 18.61
N VAL A 517 -10.90 28.04 17.83
CA VAL A 517 -9.63 28.07 17.08
C VAL A 517 -8.43 27.93 18.04
N ALA A 518 -8.42 28.66 19.15
CA ALA A 518 -7.34 28.57 20.14
C ALA A 518 -7.27 27.18 20.81
N ALA A 519 -8.42 26.58 21.11
CA ALA A 519 -8.52 25.23 21.67
C ALA A 519 -7.99 24.16 20.69
N VAL A 520 -8.44 24.20 19.44
CA VAL A 520 -8.00 23.29 18.38
C VAL A 520 -6.51 23.45 18.06
N ARG A 521 -5.97 24.68 18.08
CA ARG A 521 -4.52 24.94 17.94
C ARG A 521 -3.72 24.30 19.06
N ARG A 522 -4.16 24.45 20.31
CA ARG A 522 -3.50 23.85 21.47
C ARG A 522 -3.51 22.33 21.37
N LEU A 523 -4.65 21.75 20.99
CA LEU A 523 -4.76 20.33 20.72
C LEU A 523 -3.77 19.88 19.63
N GLY A 524 -3.69 20.60 18.51
CA GLY A 524 -2.76 20.26 17.43
C GLY A 524 -1.31 20.16 17.90
N ARG A 525 -0.84 21.11 18.72
CA ARG A 525 0.52 21.02 19.32
C ARG A 525 0.66 19.80 20.23
N THR A 526 -0.33 19.55 21.08
CA THR A 526 -0.36 18.35 21.94
C THR A 526 -0.34 17.06 21.12
N CYS A 527 -1.06 16.98 20.00
CA CYS A 527 -1.01 15.83 19.09
C CYS A 527 0.40 15.60 18.53
N GLY A 528 1.14 16.67 18.19
CA GLY A 528 2.53 16.55 17.77
C GLY A 528 3.44 15.94 18.84
N ARG A 529 3.30 16.38 20.10
CA ARG A 529 4.05 15.82 21.23
C ARG A 529 3.64 14.39 21.55
N LEU A 530 2.34 14.08 21.53
CA LEU A 530 1.82 12.71 21.72
C LEU A 530 2.38 11.75 20.68
N PHE A 531 2.40 12.15 19.41
CA PHE A 531 2.99 11.34 18.34
C PHE A 531 4.46 11.07 18.64
N LEU A 532 5.27 12.12 18.85
CA LEU A 532 6.71 11.99 19.08
C LEU A 532 7.04 11.07 20.27
N LEU A 533 6.38 11.28 21.42
CA LEU A 533 6.58 10.46 22.62
C LEU A 533 6.21 9.00 22.40
N ALA A 534 5.12 8.72 21.68
CA ALA A 534 4.71 7.36 21.37
C ALA A 534 5.70 6.66 20.42
N GLU A 535 6.24 7.38 19.43
CA GLU A 535 7.27 6.85 18.54
C GLU A 535 8.58 6.58 19.29
N ASP A 536 9.06 7.52 20.09
CA ASP A 536 10.28 7.37 20.89
C ASP A 536 10.19 6.19 21.85
N LEU A 537 9.04 6.01 22.52
CA LEU A 537 8.78 4.85 23.39
C LEU A 537 8.79 3.53 22.62
N ALA A 538 8.27 3.50 21.38
CA ALA A 538 8.33 2.31 20.54
C ALA A 538 9.78 1.96 20.16
N LEU A 539 10.57 2.97 19.77
CA LEU A 539 11.98 2.83 19.39
C LEU A 539 12.84 2.35 20.56
N LEU A 540 12.63 2.89 21.77
CA LEU A 540 13.30 2.45 23.00
C LEU A 540 13.02 0.98 23.31
N HIS A 541 11.80 0.50 23.06
CA HIS A 541 11.44 -0.91 23.20
C HIS A 541 11.96 -1.83 22.09
N GLY A 542 12.79 -1.31 21.18
CA GLY A 542 13.33 -2.06 20.04
C GLY A 542 12.28 -2.35 18.96
N ARG A 543 11.14 -1.67 18.99
CA ARG A 543 10.12 -1.75 17.94
C ARG A 543 10.43 -0.73 16.85
N ARG A 544 9.85 -0.94 15.67
CA ARG A 544 9.85 0.08 14.60
C ARG A 544 8.77 1.12 14.87
N SER A 545 9.00 2.34 14.40
CA SER A 545 8.03 3.46 14.46
C SER A 545 6.90 3.29 13.43
N ARG A 546 5.84 4.12 13.51
CA ARG A 546 4.80 4.29 12.47
C ARG A 546 5.36 4.72 11.12
N LEU A 547 6.56 5.28 11.12
CA LEU A 547 7.29 5.65 9.90
C LEU A 547 8.16 4.50 9.36
N ASP A 548 7.98 3.28 9.89
CA ASP A 548 8.74 2.05 9.58
C ASP A 548 10.24 2.15 9.85
N THR A 549 10.71 3.03 10.74
CA THR A 549 12.16 3.19 11.02
C THR A 549 12.61 2.60 12.34
N THR A 550 13.93 2.39 12.48
CA THR A 550 14.61 1.96 13.72
C THR A 550 15.08 3.17 14.52
N LEU A 551 15.62 2.93 15.72
CA LEU A 551 16.20 4.01 16.54
C LEU A 551 17.30 4.75 15.78
N GLY A 552 18.29 4.03 15.23
CA GLY A 552 19.35 4.63 14.43
C GLY A 552 18.85 5.41 13.22
N GLY A 553 17.84 4.88 12.51
CA GLY A 553 17.23 5.59 11.38
C GLY A 553 16.49 6.88 11.78
N ALA A 554 15.79 6.87 12.92
CA ALA A 554 15.11 8.05 13.45
C ALA A 554 16.09 9.12 13.96
N LEU A 555 17.20 8.70 14.58
CA LEU A 555 18.27 9.59 15.02
C LEU A 555 18.97 10.24 13.82
N ALA A 556 19.35 9.45 12.81
CA ALA A 556 19.98 9.95 11.60
C ALA A 556 19.10 10.95 10.82
N ALA A 557 17.78 10.73 10.83
CA ALA A 557 16.80 11.62 10.18
C ALA A 557 16.43 12.86 11.02
N GLY A 558 16.90 12.97 12.26
CA GLY A 558 16.51 14.06 13.17
C GLY A 558 15.01 14.06 13.53
N LEU A 559 14.41 12.88 13.67
CA LEU A 559 12.97 12.71 13.90
C LEU A 559 12.59 12.26 15.31
N SER A 560 13.58 11.97 16.17
CA SER A 560 13.39 11.53 17.55
C SER A 560 13.64 12.66 18.55
N GLY A 561 12.85 12.71 19.62
CA GLY A 561 13.06 13.61 20.77
C GLY A 561 14.03 13.04 21.82
N LEU A 562 14.49 11.80 21.65
CA LEU A 562 15.40 11.14 22.58
C LEU A 562 16.74 11.86 22.76
N PRO A 563 17.36 12.51 21.74
CA PRO A 563 18.58 13.26 21.95
C PRO A 563 18.44 14.39 22.97
N ASP A 564 17.33 15.12 22.93
CA ASP A 564 17.03 16.20 23.88
C ASP A 564 16.81 15.65 25.30
N LEU A 565 16.12 14.51 25.41
CA LEU A 565 15.85 13.85 26.69
C LEU A 565 17.10 13.19 27.30
N ALA A 566 17.95 12.60 26.46
CA ALA A 566 19.15 11.89 26.89
C ALA A 566 20.36 12.81 27.06
N GLY A 567 20.35 13.99 26.43
CA GLY A 567 21.50 14.90 26.33
C GLY A 567 22.61 14.38 25.41
N THR A 568 22.30 13.46 24.51
CA THR A 568 23.25 12.84 23.57
C THR A 568 22.51 12.24 22.37
N ALA A 569 23.10 12.30 21.18
CA ALA A 569 22.60 11.63 19.99
C ALA A 569 23.17 10.20 19.80
N ASP A 570 24.03 9.75 20.73
CA ASP A 570 24.66 8.43 20.66
C ASP A 570 23.64 7.31 20.90
N GLU A 571 23.49 6.44 19.90
CA GLU A 571 22.51 5.34 19.93
C GLU A 571 22.79 4.33 21.05
N GLU A 572 24.05 4.01 21.33
CA GLU A 572 24.42 3.03 22.36
C GLU A 572 24.12 3.58 23.76
N GLU A 573 24.43 4.85 24.00
CA GLU A 573 24.13 5.52 25.27
C GLU A 573 22.62 5.66 25.48
N ILE A 574 21.85 6.00 24.43
CA ILE A 574 20.38 6.01 24.50
C ILE A 574 19.85 4.61 24.83
N ARG A 575 20.39 3.55 24.20
CA ARG A 575 19.99 2.16 24.49
C ARG A 575 20.35 1.75 25.91
N TYR A 576 21.50 2.17 26.43
CA TYR A 576 21.92 1.94 27.82
C TYR A 576 20.96 2.61 28.81
N ARG A 577 20.54 3.85 28.54
CA ARG A 577 19.61 4.62 29.37
C ARG A 577 18.12 4.28 29.18
N ARG A 578 17.81 3.26 28.36
CA ARG A 578 16.44 2.89 27.98
C ARG A 578 15.44 2.86 29.15
N PRO A 579 15.71 2.23 30.31
CA PRO A 579 14.72 2.16 31.39
C PRO A 579 14.31 3.55 31.90
N ALA A 580 15.28 4.44 32.09
CA ALA A 580 15.02 5.80 32.58
C ALA A 580 14.29 6.65 31.53
N LEU A 581 14.73 6.60 30.27
CA LEU A 581 14.09 7.34 29.17
C LEU A 581 12.66 6.86 28.91
N SER A 582 12.40 5.55 29.04
CA SER A 582 11.06 4.98 28.87
C SER A 582 10.10 5.51 29.93
N ALA A 583 10.53 5.55 31.20
CA ALA A 583 9.71 6.09 32.29
C ALA A 583 9.37 7.57 32.08
N VAL A 584 10.34 8.38 31.63
CA VAL A 584 10.11 9.81 31.30
C VAL A 584 9.12 9.96 30.13
N CYS A 585 9.25 9.13 29.09
CA CYS A 585 8.33 9.15 27.95
C CYS A 585 6.91 8.78 28.38
N GLU A 586 6.74 7.74 29.19
CA GLU A 586 5.43 7.27 29.69
C GLU A 586 4.74 8.34 30.56
N GLU A 587 5.46 8.97 31.48
CA GLU A 587 4.94 10.06 32.31
C GLU A 587 4.52 11.26 31.45
N SER A 588 5.38 11.66 30.51
CA SER A 588 5.10 12.77 29.60
C SER A 588 3.90 12.49 28.69
N LEU A 589 3.76 11.25 28.23
CA LEU A 589 2.64 10.82 27.39
C LEU A 589 1.31 10.92 28.15
N ALA A 590 1.27 10.48 29.42
CA ALA A 590 0.10 10.60 30.28
C ALA A 590 -0.28 12.07 30.56
N ALA A 591 0.72 12.93 30.76
CA ALA A 591 0.53 14.37 30.96
C ALA A 591 -0.05 15.04 29.70
N GLU A 592 0.46 14.71 28.51
CA GLU A 592 -0.03 15.23 27.24
C GLU A 592 -1.42 14.72 26.88
N LEU A 593 -1.77 13.47 27.20
CA LEU A 593 -3.14 12.96 27.06
C LEU A 593 -4.12 13.77 27.90
N SER A 594 -3.74 14.06 29.15
CA SER A 594 -4.54 14.91 30.04
C SER A 594 -4.66 16.35 29.49
N ALA A 595 -3.63 16.87 28.83
CA ALA A 595 -3.65 18.16 28.16
C ALA A 595 -4.58 18.17 26.93
N ALA A 596 -4.61 17.09 26.16
CA ALA A 596 -5.51 16.90 25.04
C ALA A 596 -6.98 16.91 25.49
N ASP A 597 -7.30 16.14 26.53
CA ASP A 597 -8.65 16.09 27.10
C ASP A 597 -9.12 17.49 27.55
N ARG A 598 -8.24 18.28 28.18
CA ARG A 598 -8.53 19.67 28.56
C ARG A 598 -8.73 20.60 27.36
N ALA A 599 -7.92 20.46 26.32
CA ALA A 599 -8.03 21.28 25.11
C ALA A 599 -9.37 21.02 24.39
N VAL A 600 -9.78 19.76 24.34
CA VAL A 600 -11.01 19.34 23.67
C VAL A 600 -12.25 19.69 24.50
N ALA A 601 -12.17 19.65 25.84
CA ALA A 601 -13.30 19.97 26.72
C ALA A 601 -13.89 21.38 26.48
N GLY A 602 -13.08 22.32 25.99
CA GLY A 602 -13.51 23.69 25.69
C GLY A 602 -14.31 23.86 24.40
N LEU A 603 -14.42 22.82 23.56
CA LEU A 603 -15.11 22.91 22.27
C LEU A 603 -16.62 22.74 22.41
N ALA A 604 -17.39 23.59 21.73
CA ALA A 604 -18.85 23.58 21.81
C ALA A 604 -19.47 22.29 21.23
N ASP A 605 -19.04 21.86 20.05
CA ASP A 605 -19.64 20.72 19.34
C ASP A 605 -19.21 19.36 19.92
N ALA A 606 -20.19 18.53 20.30
CA ALA A 606 -19.94 17.23 20.90
C ALA A 606 -19.35 16.19 19.93
N ARG A 607 -19.62 16.29 18.63
CA ARG A 607 -19.05 15.39 17.61
C ARG A 607 -17.59 15.75 17.36
N CYS A 608 -17.27 17.04 17.23
CA CYS A 608 -15.92 17.56 17.15
C CYS A 608 -15.08 17.04 18.31
N ARG A 609 -15.60 17.13 19.55
CA ARG A 609 -14.92 16.59 20.73
C ARG A 609 -14.64 15.10 20.64
N ARG A 610 -15.63 14.28 20.24
CA ARG A 610 -15.44 12.83 20.09
C ARG A 610 -14.37 12.49 19.05
N VAL A 611 -14.43 13.12 17.88
CA VAL A 611 -13.48 12.88 16.78
C VAL A 611 -12.06 13.26 17.20
N LEU A 612 -11.90 14.45 17.78
CA LEU A 612 -10.59 14.97 18.18
C LEU A 612 -9.97 14.18 19.36
N ASN A 613 -10.78 13.76 20.34
CA ASN A 613 -10.32 12.88 21.40
C ASN A 613 -9.91 11.50 20.88
N HIS A 614 -10.69 10.93 19.96
CA HIS A 614 -10.35 9.66 19.33
C HIS A 614 -9.01 9.75 18.59
N PHE A 615 -8.79 10.83 17.84
CA PHE A 615 -7.53 11.08 17.15
C PHE A 615 -6.33 11.18 18.12
N ALA A 616 -6.44 12.00 19.17
CA ALA A 616 -5.37 12.16 20.17
C ALA A 616 -5.01 10.85 20.87
N ARG A 617 -6.01 10.04 21.25
CA ARG A 617 -5.79 8.72 21.86
C ARG A 617 -5.13 7.74 20.90
N SER A 618 -5.52 7.76 19.62
CA SER A 618 -4.93 6.91 18.59
C SER A 618 -3.45 7.23 18.34
N LEU A 619 -3.04 8.50 18.49
CA LEU A 619 -1.62 8.90 18.41
C LEU A 619 -0.80 8.42 19.61
N ALA A 620 -1.40 8.39 20.80
CA ALA A 620 -0.68 8.02 22.03
C ALA A 620 -0.42 6.51 22.17
N GLU A 621 -1.18 5.66 21.48
CA GLU A 621 -0.97 4.22 21.52
C GLU A 621 0.21 3.82 20.61
N PRO A 622 1.34 3.32 21.13
CA PRO A 622 2.44 2.88 20.27
C PRO A 622 1.95 1.78 19.32
N VAL A 623 2.53 1.71 18.12
CA VAL A 623 2.27 0.60 17.20
C VAL A 623 2.60 -0.69 17.93
N ALA A 624 1.56 -1.46 18.28
CA ALA A 624 1.75 -2.74 18.93
C ALA A 624 2.59 -3.62 17.98
N ALA A 625 3.66 -4.23 18.50
CA ALA A 625 4.24 -5.39 17.86
C ALA A 625 3.11 -6.42 17.74
N TYR A 626 2.85 -6.89 16.54
CA TYR A 626 1.84 -7.89 16.26
C TYR A 626 2.00 -9.09 17.20
N ARG A 627 0.98 -9.36 18.02
CA ARG A 627 0.94 -10.58 18.85
C ARG A 627 0.33 -11.71 18.01
N PRO A 628 1.03 -12.84 17.78
CA PRO A 628 0.48 -14.00 17.08
C PRO A 628 -0.83 -14.51 17.70
N GLU A 629 -1.03 -14.29 19.00
CA GLU A 629 -2.21 -14.68 19.77
C GLU A 629 -3.50 -13.96 19.32
N GLU A 630 -3.41 -12.80 18.65
CA GLU A 630 -4.58 -12.08 18.12
C GLU A 630 -5.17 -12.69 16.84
N VAL A 631 -4.53 -13.72 16.26
CA VAL A 631 -5.00 -14.45 15.06
C VAL A 631 -5.92 -15.61 15.42
N ALA A 632 -5.86 -16.07 16.66
CA ALA A 632 -6.54 -17.29 17.11
C ALA A 632 -7.94 -17.03 17.73
N GLY A 633 -8.44 -15.80 17.70
CA GLY A 633 -9.67 -15.36 18.37
C GLY A 633 -10.81 -15.06 17.41
#